data_AF-A0A645HY22-F1
#
_entry.id   AF-A0A645HY22-F1
#
_cell.length_a   1.000
_cell.length_b   1.000
_cell.length_c   1.000
_cell.angle_alpha   90.00
_cell.angle_beta   90.00
_cell.angle_gamma   90.00
#
_symmetry.space_group_name_H-M   'P 1'
#
loop_
_entity.id
_entity.type
_entity.pdbx_description
1 polymer ?
#
loop_
_entity_poly.entity_id
_entity_poly.type
_entity_poly.pdbx_seq_one_letter_code
_entity_poly.pdbx_strand_id
1 'polypeptide(L)'
;MKLIKSVVNILIGLFLVIFFIVLDYNYFELLDAKYDISIAASQMQNIQSVSGNTIDEAYYQQMGSILDGFCSLQTGVLINTAAICTMLHVLFLVAGIAFINVGVAGLFTLNSNKAVT
;
A
#
# COMPACT_ATOMS: atom_id res chain seq x y z
N MET A 1 -28.98 11.55 -22.03
CA MET A 1 -28.47 11.81 -20.67
C MET A 1 -28.19 10.54 -19.84
N LYS A 2 -29.09 9.54 -19.81
CA LYS A 2 -28.90 8.31 -19.02
C LYS A 2 -27.67 7.48 -19.41
N LEU A 3 -27.37 7.35 -20.71
CA LEU A 3 -26.17 6.64 -21.21
C LEU A 3 -24.87 7.25 -20.67
N ILE A 4 -24.76 8.57 -20.70
CA ILE A 4 -23.58 9.30 -20.23
C ILE A 4 -23.34 9.02 -18.74
N LYS A 5 -24.41 9.02 -17.93
CA LYS A 5 -24.31 8.70 -16.49
C LYS A 5 -23.80 7.28 -16.23
N SER A 6 -24.27 6.30 -16.99
CA SER A 6 -23.79 4.90 -16.86
C SER A 6 -22.32 4.76 -17.20
N VAL A 7 -21.86 5.39 -18.29
CA VAL A 7 -20.45 5.35 -18.70
C VAL A 7 -19.56 6.04 -17.65
N VAL A 8 -19.97 7.22 -17.16
CA VAL A 8 -19.23 7.94 -16.11
C VAL A 8 -19.09 7.10 -14.84
N ASN A 9 -20.14 6.41 -14.39
CA ASN A 9 -20.06 5.55 -13.21
C ASN A 9 -19.07 4.39 -13.39
N ILE A 10 -19.03 3.76 -14.57
CA ILE A 10 -18.05 2.70 -14.86
C ILE A 10 -16.63 3.25 -14.84
N LEU A 11 -16.40 4.41 -15.45
CA LEU A 11 -15.07 5.04 -15.47
C LEU A 11 -14.59 5.42 -14.07
N ILE A 12 -15.46 5.97 -13.22
CA ILE A 12 -15.15 6.27 -11.82
C ILE A 12 -14.81 4.98 -11.06
N GLY A 13 -15.60 3.92 -11.24
CA GLY A 13 -15.34 2.64 -10.58
C GLY A 13 -14.01 2.01 -10.98
N LEU A 14 -13.68 2.03 -12.29
CA LEU A 14 -12.38 1.55 -12.79
C LEU A 14 -11.20 2.38 -12.28
N PHE A 15 -11.34 3.71 -12.27
CA PHE A 15 -10.32 4.60 -11.74
C PHE A 15 -10.03 4.30 -10.26
N LEU A 16 -11.07 4.12 -9.43
CA LEU A 16 -10.91 3.76 -8.03
C LEU A 16 -10.14 2.43 -7.89
N VAL A 17 -10.53 1.39 -8.63
CA VAL A 17 -9.84 0.08 -8.57
C VAL A 17 -8.36 0.20 -8.94
N ILE A 18 -8.03 0.87 -10.04
CA ILE A 18 -6.64 1.02 -10.50
C ILE A 18 -5.81 1.84 -9.52
N PHE A 19 -6.37 2.95 -9.03
CA PHE A 19 -5.69 3.82 -8.06
C PHE A 19 -5.25 3.05 -6.80
N PHE A 20 -6.11 2.19 -6.27
CA PHE A 20 -5.79 1.40 -5.08
C PHE A 20 -4.76 0.29 -5.34
N ILE A 21 -4.78 -0.36 -6.51
CA ILE A 21 -3.74 -1.33 -6.89
C ILE A 21 -2.35 -0.66 -6.89
N VAL A 22 -2.25 0.55 -7.42
CA VAL A 22 -1.00 1.31 -7.43
C VAL A 22 -0.57 1.69 -6.02
N LEU A 23 -1.51 2.11 -5.16
CA LEU A 23 -1.24 2.43 -3.77
C LEU A 23 -0.67 1.23 -3.00
N ASP A 24 -1.27 0.04 -3.17
CA ASP A 24 -0.79 -1.19 -2.55
C ASP A 24 0.63 -1.54 -2.99
N TYR A 25 0.94 -1.41 -4.28
CA TYR A 25 2.27 -1.71 -4.81
C TYR A 25 3.36 -0.86 -4.14
N ASN A 26 3.13 0.47 -4.04
CA ASN A 26 4.06 1.38 -3.37
C ASN A 26 4.22 1.06 -1.87
N TYR A 27 3.17 0.55 -1.23
CA TYR A 27 3.22 0.14 0.17
C TYR A 27 4.10 -1.09 0.39
N PHE A 28 4.06 -2.08 -0.51
CA PHE A 28 4.93 -3.26 -0.44
C PHE A 28 6.41 -2.91 -0.64
N GLU A 29 6.73 -1.99 -1.56
CA GLU A 29 8.10 -1.53 -1.78
C GLU A 29 8.72 -0.88 -0.52
N LEU A 30 7.90 -0.13 0.23
CA LEU A 30 8.29 0.47 1.51
C LEU A 30 8.57 -0.58 2.61
N LEU A 31 7.88 -1.71 2.60
CA LEU A 31 8.12 -2.82 3.53
C LEU A 31 9.45 -3.52 3.24
N ASP A 32 9.79 -3.71 1.98
CA ASP A 32 11.04 -4.33 1.55
C ASP A 32 12.25 -3.47 1.95
N ALA A 33 12.21 -2.16 1.69
CA ALA A 33 13.28 -1.24 2.08
C ALA A 33 13.56 -1.25 3.60
N LYS A 34 12.51 -1.42 4.42
CA LYS A 34 12.65 -1.53 5.89
C LYS A 34 13.34 -2.84 6.29
N TYR A 35 13.05 -3.94 5.60
CA TYR A 35 13.67 -5.24 5.87
C TYR A 35 15.19 -5.18 5.68
N ASP A 36 15.65 -4.55 4.60
CA ASP A 36 17.08 -4.39 4.30
C ASP A 36 17.81 -3.55 5.37
N ILE A 37 17.20 -2.44 5.82
CA ILE A 37 17.77 -1.60 6.89
C ILE A 37 17.88 -2.38 8.20
N SER A 38 16.88 -3.21 8.52
CA SER A 38 16.90 -4.03 9.74
C SER A 38 18.01 -5.08 9.71
N ILE A 39 18.26 -5.72 8.55
CA ILE A 39 19.38 -6.64 8.38
C ILE A 39 20.71 -5.90 8.55
N ALA A 40 20.87 -4.75 7.88
CA ALA A 40 22.09 -3.95 7.98
C ALA A 40 22.36 -3.50 9.43
N ALA A 41 21.33 -3.07 10.15
CA ALA A 41 21.41 -2.69 11.56
C ALA A 41 21.91 -3.85 12.43
N SER A 42 21.34 -5.04 12.26
CA SER A 42 21.74 -6.25 12.97
C SER A 42 23.19 -6.64 12.67
N GLN A 43 23.62 -6.56 11.41
CA GLN A 43 25.01 -6.83 11.02
C GLN A 43 25.98 -5.85 11.67
N MET A 44 25.63 -4.56 11.74
CA MET A 44 26.45 -3.53 12.39
C MET A 44 26.56 -3.72 13.92
N GLN A 45 25.48 -4.17 14.57
CA GLN A 45 25.51 -4.49 16.01
C GLN A 45 26.37 -5.71 16.34
N ASN A 46 26.46 -6.67 15.41
CA ASN A 46 27.15 -7.94 15.62
C ASN A 46 28.61 -7.94 15.13
N ILE A 47 29.19 -6.78 14.80
CA ILE A 47 30.62 -6.69 14.43
C ILE A 47 31.44 -7.14 15.66
N GLN A 48 32.12 -8.28 15.53
CA GLN A 48 33.00 -8.84 16.55
C GLN A 48 34.45 -8.40 16.29
N SER A 49 35.11 -7.93 17.35
CA SER A 49 36.51 -7.52 17.25
C SER A 49 37.46 -8.69 17.17
N VAL A 50 38.36 -8.64 16.20
CA VAL A 50 39.48 -9.59 16.06
C VAL A 50 40.64 -9.23 17.01
N SER A 51 40.66 -8.01 17.59
CA SER A 51 41.80 -7.51 18.38
C SER A 51 41.48 -6.68 19.64
N GLY A 52 40.21 -6.57 20.05
CA GLY A 52 39.70 -5.68 21.10
C GLY A 52 38.84 -4.54 20.53
N ASN A 53 37.96 -3.96 21.37
CA ASN A 53 37.00 -2.90 20.97
C ASN A 53 37.74 -1.68 20.38
N THR A 54 37.71 -1.56 19.05
CA THR A 54 38.17 -0.36 18.35
C THR A 54 37.14 0.75 18.43
N ILE A 55 37.56 2.01 18.27
CA ILE A 55 36.63 3.16 18.23
C ILE A 55 35.62 3.01 17.07
N ASP A 56 36.08 2.47 15.95
CA ASP A 56 35.24 2.24 14.77
C ASP A 56 34.16 1.18 15.05
N GLU A 57 34.47 0.11 15.76
CA GLU A 57 33.47 -0.88 16.18
C GLU A 57 32.43 -0.29 17.12
N ALA A 58 32.85 0.48 18.12
CA ALA A 58 31.92 1.15 19.01
C ALA A 58 30.98 2.10 18.23
N TYR A 59 31.51 2.80 17.22
CA TYR A 59 30.73 3.64 16.32
C TYR A 59 29.70 2.83 15.51
N TYR A 60 30.09 1.74 14.86
CA TYR A 60 29.16 0.92 14.07
C TYR A 60 28.12 0.21 14.92
N GLN A 61 28.49 -0.28 16.11
CA GLN A 61 27.53 -0.89 17.04
C GLN A 61 26.50 0.14 17.51
N GLN A 62 26.92 1.38 17.81
CA GLN A 62 26.03 2.47 18.19
C GLN A 62 25.12 2.88 17.02
N MET A 63 25.66 2.94 15.80
CA MET A 63 24.89 3.20 14.58
C MET A 63 23.84 2.10 14.34
N GLY A 64 24.22 0.83 14.50
CA GLY A 64 23.30 -0.31 14.41
C GLY A 64 22.17 -0.24 15.43
N SER A 65 22.43 0.25 16.65
CA SER A 65 21.38 0.47 17.66
C SER A 65 20.42 1.60 17.27
N ILE A 66 20.91 2.69 16.68
CA ILE A 66 20.07 3.79 16.18
C ILE A 66 19.19 3.31 15.03
N LEU A 67 19.75 2.56 14.07
CA LEU A 67 19.01 2.02 12.94
C LEU A 67 17.93 1.02 13.38
N ASP A 68 18.22 0.19 14.38
CA ASP A 68 17.24 -0.74 14.95
C ASP A 68 16.09 -0.02 15.70
N GLY A 69 16.42 1.04 16.45
CA GLY A 69 15.42 1.92 17.05
C GLY A 69 14.55 2.62 16.00
N PHE A 70 15.15 3.10 14.91
CA PHE A 70 14.44 3.67 13.77
C PHE A 70 13.53 2.63 13.10
N CYS A 71 14.02 1.42 12.82
CA CYS A 71 13.22 0.32 12.28
C CYS A 71 12.05 -0.05 13.18
N SER A 72 12.23 -0.04 14.51
CA SER A 72 11.16 -0.33 15.48
C SER A 72 10.04 0.73 15.44
N LEU A 73 10.42 2.01 15.43
CA LEU A 73 9.48 3.13 15.25
C LEU A 73 8.77 3.06 13.90
N GLN A 74 9.53 2.86 12.83
CA GLN A 74 9.00 2.74 11.47
C GLN A 74 8.07 1.53 11.35
N THR A 75 8.32 0.43 12.07
CA THR A 75 7.43 -0.74 12.13
C THR A 75 6.08 -0.39 12.75
N GLY A 76 6.07 0.36 13.86
CA GLY A 76 4.83 0.81 14.49
C GLY A 76 4.00 1.70 13.55
N VAL A 77 4.66 2.63 12.86
CA VAL A 77 4.01 3.49 11.86
C VAL A 77 3.51 2.69 10.67
N LEU A 78 4.32 1.75 10.15
CA LEU A 78 3.96 0.89 9.02
C LEU A 78 2.76 0.01 9.37
N ILE A 79 2.73 -0.66 10.53
CA ILE A 79 1.60 -1.51 10.95
C ILE A 79 0.31 -0.68 11.02
N ASN A 80 0.36 0.51 11.61
CA ASN A 80 -0.81 1.37 11.71
C ASN A 80 -1.26 1.86 10.33
N THR A 81 -0.32 2.24 9.47
CA THR A 81 -0.58 2.63 8.09
C THR A 81 -1.16 1.46 7.28
N ALA A 82 -0.65 0.24 7.46
CA ALA A 82 -1.16 -0.99 6.82
C ALA A 82 -2.63 -1.24 7.17
N ALA A 83 -2.96 -1.13 8.46
CA ALA A 83 -4.31 -1.35 8.95
C ALA A 83 -5.27 -0.32 8.32
N ILE A 84 -4.89 0.96 8.31
CA ILE A 84 -5.67 2.03 7.68
C ILE A 84 -5.81 1.80 6.18
N CYS A 85 -4.72 1.50 5.47
CA CYS A 85 -4.73 1.21 4.04
C CYS A 85 -5.60 0.01 3.70
N THR A 86 -5.57 -1.06 4.51
CA THR A 86 -6.39 -2.26 4.30
C THR A 86 -7.88 -1.93 4.48
N MET A 87 -8.23 -1.17 5.52
CA MET A 87 -9.63 -0.73 5.73
C MET A 87 -10.12 0.17 4.59
N LEU A 88 -9.30 1.13 4.15
CA LEU A 88 -9.63 2.00 3.03
C LEU A 88 -9.74 1.19 1.74
N HIS A 89 -8.80 0.28 1.47
CA HIS A 89 -8.81 -0.58 0.28
C HIS A 89 -10.14 -1.34 0.20
N VAL A 90 -10.55 -2.02 1.27
CA VAL A 90 -11.81 -2.78 1.29
C VAL A 90 -13.01 -1.86 1.01
N LEU A 91 -13.06 -0.69 1.65
CA LEU A 91 -14.14 0.28 1.46
C LEU A 91 -14.23 0.77 0.00
N PHE A 92 -13.09 1.14 -0.60
CA PHE A 92 -13.05 1.70 -1.94
C PHE A 92 -13.14 0.65 -3.05
N LEU A 93 -12.67 -0.58 -2.82
CA LEU A 93 -12.90 -1.70 -3.71
C LEU A 93 -14.40 -2.00 -3.80
N VAL A 94 -15.08 -2.09 -2.66
CA VAL A 94 -16.54 -2.27 -2.60
C VAL A 94 -17.26 -1.11 -3.29
N ALA A 95 -16.84 0.13 -3.04
CA ALA A 95 -17.41 1.30 -3.70
C ALA A 95 -17.20 1.25 -5.23
N GLY A 96 -15.98 0.94 -5.70
CA GLY A 96 -15.66 0.83 -7.13
C GLY A 96 -16.50 -0.23 -7.83
N ILE A 97 -16.63 -1.42 -7.23
CA ILE A 97 -17.50 -2.49 -7.73
C ILE A 97 -18.96 -2.04 -7.77
N ALA A 98 -19.43 -1.34 -6.73
CA ALA A 98 -20.80 -0.80 -6.70
C ALA A 98 -21.05 0.20 -7.84
N PHE A 99 -20.11 1.12 -8.10
CA PHE A 99 -20.20 2.07 -9.21
C PHE A 99 -20.25 1.36 -10.58
N ILE A 100 -19.43 0.33 -10.77
CA ILE A 100 -19.45 -0.50 -11.99
C ILE A 100 -20.80 -1.19 -12.13
N ASN A 101 -21.30 -1.84 -11.08
CA ASN A 101 -22.59 -2.54 -11.10
C ASN A 101 -23.77 -1.61 -11.42
N VAL A 102 -23.81 -0.41 -10.82
CA VAL A 102 -24.84 0.60 -11.12
C VAL A 102 -24.74 1.08 -12.57
N GLY A 103 -23.52 1.32 -13.05
CA GLY A 103 -23.29 1.74 -14.43
C GLY A 103 -23.73 0.69 -15.46
N VAL A 104 -23.37 -0.57 -15.23
CA VAL A 104 -23.73 -1.73 -16.05
C VAL A 104 -25.24 -1.99 -16.03
N ALA A 105 -25.88 -1.97 -14.87
CA ALA A 105 -27.34 -2.10 -14.76
C ALA A 105 -28.05 -1.01 -15.58
N GLY A 106 -27.58 0.24 -15.49
CA GLY A 106 -28.13 1.34 -16.28
C GLY A 106 -27.98 1.15 -17.81
N LEU A 107 -26.89 0.52 -18.25
CA LEU A 107 -26.71 0.15 -19.67
C LEU A 107 -27.71 -0.90 -20.12
N PHE A 108 -27.93 -1.96 -19.32
CA PHE A 108 -28.92 -2.99 -19.64
C PHE A 108 -30.34 -2.43 -19.72
N THR A 109 -30.74 -1.56 -18.80
CA THR A 109 -32.06 -0.90 -18.83
C THR A 109 -32.25 -0.01 -20.07
N LEU A 110 -31.17 0.64 -20.54
CA LEU A 110 -31.24 1.43 -21.77
C LEU A 110 -31.36 0.56 -23.02
N ASN A 111 -30.72 -0.61 -23.03
CA ASN A 111 -30.78 -1.53 -24.15
C ASN A 111 -32.14 -2.23 -24.22
N SER A 112 -32.71 -2.65 -23.08
CA SER A 112 -34.04 -3.24 -23.03
C SER A 112 -35.13 -2.27 -23.51
N ASN A 113 -35.02 -0.98 -23.18
CA ASN A 113 -35.99 0.03 -23.63
C ASN A 113 -35.90 0.33 -25.14
N LYS A 114 -34.76 0.07 -25.80
CA LYS A 114 -34.64 0.18 -27.26
C LYS A 114 -35.22 -1.02 -28.01
N ALA A 115 -35.30 -2.19 -27.37
CA ALA A 115 -35.83 -3.40 -27.99
C ALA A 115 -37.37 -3.47 -28.00
N VAL A 116 -38.04 -2.57 -27.28
CA VAL A 116 -39.51 -2.54 -27.11
C VAL A 116 -40.18 -1.46 -27.97
N THR A 117 -39.39 -0.64 -28.68
CA THR A 117 -39.84 0.41 -29.61
C THR A 117 -39.45 0.08 -31.04
#